data_AF-A0AA41FE10-F1
#
_entry.id   AF-A0AA41FE10-F1
#
_cell.length_a   1.000
_cell.length_b   1.000
_cell.length_c   1.000
_cell.angle_alpha   90.00
_cell.angle_beta   90.00
_cell.angle_gamma   90.00
#
_symmetry.space_group_name_H-M   'P 1'
#
loop_
_entity.id
_entity.type
_entity.pdbx_description
1 polymer ?
#
loop_
_entity_poly.entity_id
_entity_poly.type
_entity_poly.pdbx_seq_one_letter_code
_entity_poly.pdbx_strand_id
1 'polypeptide(L)'
;MITVVGRKLIIPETDKQIGTTYDNNSEVRHIRINRITTGGVDLSNLRFKLDLEYADTTPDTCLLDAEVQDEYILLTWTIPAACLTHKGTVWIAIRSYDENGTVKWATNRGAVYVGHTIFDGEGYSEHLAEFEQLEERITQKMEILDTNESERQTAEEQREANEERRINNEAEWQRQAEAAIDAANATLETATEKAATATRAADTATTKASEASSSATLAGQSAATATQKAETATTKAAEASDSAASAGQSAATATQKAETATTKAAEASDSAASASQSATTATQKAETATTKAGEADASATSAGQSATIATQKAEVATTKAAEAAASAERAQQAAGCDGTAQSISAIDTQGLLTEIGGNSNAQALLDELALRVATQLVSNTAFTAELLKYVAKSQIVNNLLATETGNVLDAVQGKALVDMIGNTADLPGGAADIVSAIVTQNSNFDKYYSLSDAIQIPSGADLNNYT
;
A
#
# COMPACT_ATOMS: atom_id res chain seq x y z
N MET A 1 -58.04 58.81 159.54
CA MET A 1 -56.73 58.32 160.03
C MET A 1 -56.75 58.13 161.53
N ILE A 2 -56.39 56.94 162.00
CA ILE A 2 -56.37 56.56 163.42
C ILE A 2 -55.07 57.09 164.05
N THR A 3 -55.12 57.56 165.30
CA THR A 3 -53.93 58.03 166.03
C THR A 3 -53.82 57.37 167.39
N VAL A 4 -52.59 57.10 167.86
CA VAL A 4 -52.34 56.60 169.21
C VAL A 4 -51.72 57.69 170.06
N VAL A 5 -52.41 58.06 171.14
CA VAL A 5 -51.91 59.01 172.14
C VAL A 5 -51.72 58.26 173.46
N GLY A 6 -50.47 58.17 173.92
CA GLY A 6 -50.08 57.34 175.07
C GLY A 6 -50.27 55.85 174.75
N ARG A 7 -51.34 55.24 175.26
CA ARG A 7 -51.77 53.86 174.92
C ARG A 7 -53.19 53.79 174.36
N LYS A 8 -53.85 54.92 174.12
CA LYS A 8 -55.25 54.94 173.67
C LYS A 8 -55.33 55.15 172.16
N LEU A 9 -56.09 54.28 171.48
CA LEU A 9 -56.47 54.46 170.08
C LEU A 9 -57.56 55.53 169.98
N ILE A 10 -57.32 56.55 169.17
CA ILE A 10 -58.28 57.58 168.79
C ILE A 10 -58.67 57.31 167.34
N ILE A 11 -59.88 56.75 167.16
CA ILE A 11 -60.42 56.32 165.87
C ILE A 11 -61.48 57.35 165.44
N PRO A 12 -61.26 58.11 164.35
CA PRO A 12 -62.27 59.02 163.79
C PRO A 12 -63.50 58.25 163.28
N GLU A 13 -64.66 58.92 163.22
CA GLU A 13 -65.92 58.28 162.76
C GLU A 13 -65.79 57.67 161.36
N THR A 14 -65.08 58.36 160.46
CA THR A 14 -64.81 57.92 159.09
C THR A 14 -64.00 56.63 159.01
N ASP A 15 -63.24 56.29 160.05
CA ASP A 15 -62.39 55.11 160.08
C ASP A 15 -62.99 53.98 160.94
N LYS A 16 -64.18 54.19 161.55
CA LYS A 16 -64.83 53.17 162.38
C LYS A 16 -65.38 52.02 161.56
N GLN A 17 -65.99 52.28 160.41
CA GLN A 17 -66.44 51.21 159.53
C GLN A 17 -65.26 50.76 158.66
N ILE A 18 -64.98 49.45 158.60
CA ILE A 18 -63.82 48.88 157.89
C ILE A 18 -64.19 48.16 156.59
N GLY A 19 -65.49 48.00 156.29
CA GLY A 19 -66.00 47.39 155.06
C GLY A 19 -67.33 46.67 155.29
N THR A 20 -67.77 45.89 154.30
CA THR A 20 -68.95 45.01 154.35
C THR A 20 -68.59 43.57 153.93
N THR A 21 -69.44 42.59 154.24
CA THR A 21 -69.23 41.18 153.84
C THR A 21 -69.26 40.95 152.32
N TYR A 22 -69.69 41.94 151.52
CA TYR A 22 -69.77 41.85 150.06
C TYR A 22 -68.50 42.38 149.37
N ASP A 23 -67.63 43.06 150.11
CA ASP A 23 -66.42 43.66 149.57
C ASP A 23 -65.32 42.60 149.41
N ASN A 24 -64.83 42.42 148.18
CA ASN A 24 -63.75 41.47 147.87
C ASN A 24 -62.43 42.22 147.60
N ASN A 25 -61.88 42.84 148.67
CA ASN A 25 -60.64 43.67 148.75
C ASN A 25 -60.75 45.06 148.04
N SER A 26 -60.14 46.18 148.47
CA SER A 26 -59.14 46.51 149.51
C SER A 26 -59.45 47.91 150.05
N GLU A 27 -59.88 48.01 151.30
CA GLU A 27 -59.80 49.27 152.02
C GLU A 27 -58.52 49.32 152.85
N VAL A 28 -57.90 50.49 152.91
CA VAL A 28 -56.67 50.73 153.67
C VAL A 28 -56.95 51.71 154.79
N ARG A 29 -56.43 51.43 155.98
CA ARG A 29 -56.45 52.35 157.13
C ARG A 29 -55.02 52.65 157.55
N HIS A 30 -54.79 53.92 157.91
CA HIS A 30 -53.50 54.38 158.40
C HIS A 30 -53.61 54.70 159.89
N ILE A 31 -52.65 54.22 160.67
CA ILE A 31 -52.57 54.40 162.13
C ILE A 31 -51.25 55.07 162.47
N ARG A 32 -51.30 56.30 162.99
CA ARG A 32 -50.11 57.05 163.42
C ARG A 32 -49.83 56.84 164.90
N ILE A 33 -48.60 56.46 165.24
CA ILE A 33 -48.12 56.32 166.62
C ILE A 33 -46.88 57.20 166.83
N ASN A 34 -46.67 57.74 168.04
CA ASN A 34 -45.44 58.48 168.32
C ASN A 34 -44.23 57.53 168.35
N ARG A 35 -43.11 57.94 167.75
CA ARG A 35 -41.89 57.12 167.70
C ARG A 35 -41.33 56.91 169.11
N ILE A 36 -41.25 57.99 169.88
CA ILE A 36 -40.83 57.96 171.29
C ILE A 36 -42.10 58.03 172.15
N THR A 37 -42.30 57.01 172.99
CA THR A 37 -43.42 57.00 173.94
C THR A 37 -43.26 58.11 174.98
N THR A 38 -44.35 58.49 175.66
CA THR A 38 -44.31 59.46 176.78
C THR A 38 -43.36 59.03 177.91
N GLY A 39 -43.01 57.75 177.99
CA GLY A 39 -42.03 57.20 178.94
C GLY A 39 -40.58 57.14 178.42
N GLY A 40 -40.27 57.73 177.27
CA GLY A 40 -38.91 57.81 176.71
C GLY A 40 -38.44 56.59 175.93
N VAL A 41 -39.29 55.59 175.69
CA VAL A 41 -38.94 54.39 174.90
C VAL A 41 -39.10 54.68 173.41
N ASP A 42 -38.03 54.46 172.62
CA ASP A 42 -38.05 54.52 171.15
C ASP A 42 -38.61 53.20 170.58
N LEU A 43 -39.69 53.32 169.79
CA LEU A 43 -40.40 52.19 169.17
C LEU A 43 -39.92 51.90 167.73
N SER A 44 -38.99 52.69 167.19
CA SER A 44 -38.56 52.62 165.78
C SER A 44 -38.04 51.26 165.34
N ASN A 45 -37.37 50.51 166.22
CA ASN A 45 -36.78 49.20 165.92
C ASN A 45 -37.73 48.02 166.22
N LEU A 46 -39.01 48.28 166.50
CA LEU A 46 -40.00 47.24 166.78
C LEU A 46 -40.84 46.91 165.55
N ARG A 47 -41.39 45.71 165.53
CA ARG A 47 -42.39 45.28 164.54
C ARG A 47 -43.79 45.37 165.14
N PHE A 48 -44.80 45.62 164.31
CA PHE A 48 -46.17 45.90 164.77
C PHE A 48 -47.16 44.89 164.19
N LYS A 49 -48.11 44.48 165.03
CA LYS A 49 -49.30 43.71 164.64
C LYS A 49 -50.55 44.39 165.17
N LEU A 50 -51.63 44.28 164.40
CA LEU A 50 -52.97 44.62 164.82
C LEU A 50 -53.65 43.35 165.25
N ASP A 51 -54.05 43.26 166.51
CA ASP A 51 -54.93 42.20 166.96
C ASP A 51 -56.37 42.64 166.80
N LEU A 52 -57.19 41.70 166.34
CA LEU A 52 -58.61 41.84 166.21
C LEU A 52 -59.29 40.82 167.12
N GLU A 53 -60.39 41.22 167.73
CA GLU A 53 -61.27 40.33 168.48
C GLU A 53 -62.70 40.62 168.00
N TYR A 54 -63.30 39.63 167.35
CA TYR A 54 -64.66 39.70 166.82
C TYR A 54 -65.70 39.52 167.94
N ALA A 55 -66.97 39.81 167.65
CA ALA A 55 -68.05 39.76 168.64
C ALA A 55 -68.27 38.36 169.25
N ASP A 56 -67.88 37.29 168.56
CA ASP A 56 -67.91 35.89 169.02
C ASP A 56 -66.68 35.51 169.85
N THR A 57 -65.83 36.48 170.22
CA THR A 57 -64.53 36.34 170.92
C THR A 57 -63.44 35.64 170.13
N THR A 58 -63.65 35.41 168.82
CA THR A 58 -62.61 34.86 167.94
C THR A 58 -61.48 35.88 167.78
N PRO A 59 -60.22 35.54 168.14
CA PRO A 59 -59.08 36.42 167.94
C PRO A 59 -58.52 36.25 166.52
N ASP A 60 -58.02 37.34 165.97
CA ASP A 60 -57.31 37.37 164.70
C ASP A 60 -56.17 38.38 164.77
N THR A 61 -55.21 38.29 163.86
CA THR A 61 -54.06 39.19 163.84
C THR A 61 -53.67 39.55 162.43
N CYS A 62 -53.53 40.84 162.17
CA CYS A 62 -53.02 41.39 160.93
C CYS A 62 -51.60 41.93 161.16
N LEU A 63 -50.71 41.66 160.22
CA LEU A 63 -49.43 42.35 160.18
C LEU A 63 -49.67 43.80 159.74
N LEU A 64 -49.00 44.75 160.40
CA LEU A 64 -49.02 46.14 160.01
C LEU A 64 -47.70 46.48 159.33
N ASP A 65 -47.78 47.12 158.16
CA ASP A 65 -46.61 47.68 157.51
C ASP A 65 -46.23 48.98 158.23
N ALA A 66 -44.99 49.07 158.71
CA ALA A 66 -44.53 50.18 159.52
C ALA A 66 -43.52 51.04 158.76
N GLU A 67 -43.77 52.34 158.72
CA GLU A 67 -42.89 53.36 158.16
C GLU A 67 -42.45 54.32 159.28
N VAL A 68 -41.17 54.27 159.63
CA VAL A 68 -40.60 55.10 160.70
C VAL A 68 -40.22 56.48 160.14
N GLN A 69 -40.79 57.53 160.72
CA GLN A 69 -40.41 58.92 160.46
C GLN A 69 -39.69 59.53 161.68
N ASP A 70 -39.21 60.77 161.54
CA ASP A 70 -38.42 61.45 162.58
C ASP A 70 -39.19 61.59 163.90
N GLU A 71 -40.47 61.97 163.86
CA GLU A 71 -41.29 62.21 165.07
C GLU A 71 -42.30 61.09 165.38
N TYR A 72 -42.70 60.31 164.39
CA TYR A 72 -43.78 59.32 164.50
C TYR A 72 -43.54 58.10 163.61
N ILE A 73 -44.29 57.03 163.83
CA ILE A 73 -44.32 55.83 162.98
C ILE A 73 -45.73 55.76 162.38
N LEU A 74 -45.81 55.61 161.06
CA LEU A 74 -47.05 55.37 160.34
C LEU A 74 -47.21 53.86 160.13
N LEU A 75 -48.33 53.31 160.59
CA LEU A 75 -48.69 51.92 160.41
C LEU A 75 -49.81 51.82 159.38
N THR A 76 -49.65 50.97 158.38
CA THR A 76 -50.65 50.75 157.34
C THR A 76 -51.33 49.40 157.56
N TRP A 77 -52.66 49.44 157.62
CA TRP A 77 -53.53 48.27 157.70
C TRP A 77 -54.30 48.12 156.39
N THR A 78 -53.89 47.17 155.57
CA THR A 78 -54.68 46.71 154.42
C THR A 78 -55.68 45.69 154.93
N ILE A 79 -56.98 45.95 154.74
CA ILE A 79 -58.06 45.11 155.26
C ILE A 79 -58.36 44.00 154.23
N PRO A 80 -57.98 42.74 154.48
CA PRO A 80 -58.33 41.64 153.60
C PRO A 80 -59.81 41.26 153.76
N ALA A 81 -60.40 40.65 152.73
CA ALA A 81 -61.76 40.10 152.77
C ALA A 81 -62.00 39.17 153.97
N ALA A 82 -60.96 38.44 154.40
CA ALA A 82 -61.01 37.60 155.60
C ALA A 82 -61.36 38.39 156.88
N CYS A 83 -60.95 39.66 157.01
CA CYS A 83 -61.27 40.49 158.18
C CYS A 83 -62.70 41.02 158.18
N LEU A 84 -63.43 40.89 157.07
CA LEU A 84 -64.80 41.37 156.91
C LEU A 84 -65.83 40.24 157.04
N THR A 85 -65.39 39.03 157.41
CA THR A 85 -66.23 37.83 157.49
C THR A 85 -67.24 37.87 158.64
N HIS A 86 -66.91 38.54 159.75
CA HIS A 86 -67.77 38.64 160.93
C HIS A 86 -68.44 40.02 161.02
N LYS A 87 -69.76 40.06 160.82
CA LYS A 87 -70.57 41.29 160.92
C LYS A 87 -70.59 41.82 162.38
N GLY A 88 -70.50 43.13 162.55
CA GLY A 88 -70.64 43.80 163.87
C GLY A 88 -69.38 44.47 164.40
N THR A 89 -69.31 44.68 165.73
CA THR A 89 -68.18 45.33 166.39
C THR A 89 -66.95 44.43 166.40
N VAL A 90 -65.80 45.00 166.03
CA VAL A 90 -64.50 44.36 166.12
C VAL A 90 -63.60 45.20 167.02
N TRP A 91 -63.02 44.59 168.05
CA TRP A 91 -62.06 45.25 168.93
C TRP A 91 -60.67 45.14 168.34
N ILE A 92 -59.95 46.26 168.24
CA ILE A 92 -58.60 46.31 167.71
C ILE A 92 -57.60 46.81 168.74
N ALA A 93 -56.41 46.22 168.78
CA ALA A 93 -55.29 46.69 169.60
C ALA A 93 -53.98 46.51 168.85
N ILE A 94 -53.01 47.40 169.06
CA ILE A 94 -51.69 47.31 168.43
C ILE A 94 -50.73 46.70 169.44
N ARG A 95 -50.01 45.66 169.01
CA ARG A 95 -48.87 45.09 169.75
C ARG A 95 -47.59 45.30 168.98
N SER A 96 -46.53 45.64 169.72
CA SER A 96 -45.17 45.77 169.19
C SER A 96 -44.22 44.80 169.88
N TYR A 97 -43.31 44.22 169.11
CA TYR A 97 -42.38 43.19 169.56
C TYR A 97 -40.97 43.41 168.99
N ASP A 98 -39.96 42.93 169.72
CA ASP A 98 -38.56 42.97 169.29
C ASP A 98 -38.25 41.88 168.24
N GLU A 99 -37.03 41.86 167.71
CA GLU A 99 -36.59 40.85 166.73
C GLU A 99 -36.72 39.40 167.24
N ASN A 100 -36.75 39.20 168.56
CA ASN A 100 -36.91 37.89 169.19
C ASN A 100 -38.39 37.51 169.43
N GLY A 101 -39.35 38.34 169.00
CA GLY A 101 -40.78 38.09 169.17
C GLY A 101 -41.32 38.45 170.57
N THR A 102 -40.51 39.08 171.43
CA THR A 102 -40.96 39.48 172.78
C THR A 102 -41.73 40.80 172.70
N VAL A 103 -42.98 40.81 173.18
CA VAL A 103 -43.82 42.01 173.21
C VAL A 103 -43.18 43.07 174.12
N LYS A 104 -42.95 44.27 173.58
CA LYS A 104 -42.35 45.40 174.31
C LYS A 104 -43.34 46.50 174.65
N TRP A 105 -44.36 46.69 173.82
CA TRP A 105 -45.36 47.72 174.03
C TRP A 105 -46.67 47.36 173.33
N ALA A 106 -47.80 47.76 173.91
CA ALA A 106 -49.13 47.55 173.34
C ALA A 106 -50.07 48.70 173.68
N THR A 107 -51.13 48.87 172.88
CA THR A 107 -52.22 49.81 173.15
C THR A 107 -53.37 49.16 173.91
N ASN A 108 -54.21 49.98 174.54
CA ASN A 108 -55.55 49.59 174.95
C ASN A 108 -56.40 49.33 173.70
N ARG A 109 -57.45 48.50 173.83
CA ARG A 109 -58.37 48.20 172.73
C ARG A 109 -59.21 49.42 172.29
N GLY A 110 -59.43 49.56 171.00
CA GLY A 110 -60.38 50.47 170.36
C GLY A 110 -61.43 49.68 169.55
N ALA A 111 -62.58 50.28 169.24
CA ALA A 111 -63.66 49.60 168.50
C ALA A 111 -63.73 50.08 167.04
N VAL A 112 -63.87 49.14 166.10
CA VAL A 112 -64.25 49.34 164.69
C VAL A 112 -65.45 48.44 164.35
N TYR A 113 -66.02 48.55 163.15
CA TYR A 113 -67.28 47.92 162.74
C TYR A 113 -67.23 47.38 161.31
N VAL A 114 -67.74 46.17 161.11
CA VAL A 114 -68.06 45.62 159.78
C VAL A 114 -69.55 45.87 159.50
N GLY A 115 -69.85 46.55 158.39
CA GLY A 115 -71.20 46.96 157.97
C GLY A 115 -71.99 45.86 157.26
N HIS A 116 -73.26 46.16 156.92
CA HIS A 116 -74.16 45.28 156.18
C HIS A 116 -74.47 45.86 154.78
N THR A 117 -74.78 45.00 153.81
CA THR A 117 -75.30 45.38 152.48
C THR A 117 -76.73 44.86 152.29
N ILE A 118 -77.45 45.37 151.29
CA ILE A 118 -78.88 45.08 151.04
C ILE A 118 -79.11 43.62 150.57
N PHE A 119 -78.06 42.90 150.16
CA PHE A 119 -78.13 41.58 149.52
C PHE A 119 -77.47 40.48 150.36
N ASP A 120 -77.96 40.21 151.58
CA ASP A 120 -77.29 39.33 152.55
C ASP A 120 -78.15 38.21 153.19
N GLY A 121 -79.17 37.70 152.48
CA GLY A 121 -80.02 36.57 152.91
C GLY A 121 -79.58 35.18 152.40
N GLU A 122 -79.89 34.11 153.16
CA GLU A 122 -79.49 32.69 152.96
C GLU A 122 -79.97 32.01 151.64
N GLY A 123 -80.45 32.75 150.65
CA GLY A 123 -81.06 32.20 149.42
C GLY A 123 -80.53 32.76 148.11
N TYR A 124 -79.40 33.46 148.10
CA TYR A 124 -78.88 34.12 146.89
C TYR A 124 -77.52 33.53 146.47
N SER A 125 -77.45 33.00 145.24
CA SER A 125 -76.22 32.55 144.60
C SER A 125 -75.66 33.65 143.70
N GLU A 126 -74.36 33.89 143.78
CA GLU A 126 -73.58 34.99 143.21
C GLU A 126 -73.58 35.15 141.66
N HIS A 127 -74.68 34.96 140.89
CA HIS A 127 -74.73 35.01 139.39
C HIS A 127 -75.98 35.75 138.80
N LEU A 128 -75.86 36.35 137.59
CA LEU A 128 -76.92 37.07 136.84
C LEU A 128 -78.10 36.16 136.39
N ALA A 129 -79.32 36.71 136.24
CA ALA A 129 -80.59 35.98 136.07
C ALA A 129 -80.80 35.31 134.68
N GLU A 130 -81.63 34.26 134.61
CA GLU A 130 -81.81 33.36 133.45
C GLU A 130 -82.17 34.01 132.09
N PHE A 131 -82.82 35.18 132.08
CA PHE A 131 -83.25 35.85 130.84
C PHE A 131 -82.06 36.50 130.10
N GLU A 132 -81.13 37.12 130.82
CA GLU A 132 -79.94 37.76 130.24
C GLU A 132 -79.02 36.72 129.59
N GLN A 133 -78.94 35.51 130.15
CA GLN A 133 -78.17 34.40 129.57
C GLN A 133 -78.74 33.91 128.22
N LEU A 134 -80.04 34.03 128.00
CA LEU A 134 -80.68 33.59 126.76
C LEU A 134 -80.41 34.59 125.62
N GLU A 135 -80.42 35.89 125.92
CA GLU A 135 -80.12 36.96 124.96
C GLU A 135 -78.66 36.88 124.50
N GLU A 136 -77.71 36.66 125.41
CA GLU A 136 -76.29 36.44 125.05
C GLU A 136 -76.11 35.24 124.11
N ARG A 137 -76.81 34.12 124.37
CA ARG A 137 -76.71 32.91 123.53
C ARG A 137 -77.27 33.11 122.12
N ILE A 138 -78.33 33.91 121.96
CA ILE A 138 -78.90 34.22 120.63
C ILE A 138 -77.92 35.08 119.83
N THR A 139 -77.36 36.11 120.45
CA THR A 139 -76.35 36.98 119.82
C THR A 139 -75.14 36.18 119.37
N GLN A 140 -74.58 35.35 120.26
CA GLN A 140 -73.45 34.47 119.92
C GLN A 140 -73.78 33.53 118.74
N LYS A 141 -74.99 32.95 118.71
CA LYS A 141 -75.39 32.04 117.64
C LYS A 141 -75.59 32.76 116.30
N MET A 142 -76.05 34.01 116.32
CA MET A 142 -76.20 34.84 115.12
C MET A 142 -74.84 35.20 114.53
N GLU A 143 -73.90 35.63 115.36
CA GLU A 143 -72.52 35.91 114.94
C GLU A 143 -71.83 34.67 114.34
N ILE A 144 -72.04 33.49 114.92
CA ILE A 144 -71.53 32.23 114.37
C ILE A 144 -72.17 31.92 113.02
N LEU A 145 -73.48 32.14 112.86
CA LEU A 145 -74.17 31.88 111.60
C LEU A 145 -73.68 32.80 110.48
N ASP A 146 -73.51 34.09 110.78
CA ASP A 146 -72.99 35.09 109.84
C ASP A 146 -71.55 34.76 109.43
N THR A 147 -70.72 34.34 110.38
CA THR A 147 -69.35 33.88 110.12
C THR A 147 -69.36 32.66 109.19
N ASN A 148 -70.17 31.64 109.50
CA ASN A 148 -70.27 30.43 108.67
C ASN A 148 -70.80 30.72 107.26
N GLU A 149 -71.77 31.62 107.12
CA GLU A 149 -72.32 31.99 105.80
C GLU A 149 -71.28 32.77 104.98
N SER A 150 -70.51 33.66 105.63
CA SER A 150 -69.39 34.35 104.98
C SER A 150 -68.30 33.38 104.51
N GLU A 151 -67.96 32.38 105.34
CA GLU A 151 -67.01 31.32 104.96
C GLU A 151 -67.53 30.48 103.79
N ARG A 152 -68.82 30.09 103.81
CA ARG A 152 -69.45 29.34 102.71
C ARG A 152 -69.43 30.13 101.40
N GLN A 153 -69.76 31.42 101.43
CA GLN A 153 -69.73 32.29 100.24
C GLN A 153 -68.31 32.40 99.68
N THR A 154 -67.32 32.62 100.55
CA THR A 154 -65.90 32.65 100.15
C THR A 154 -65.46 31.33 99.51
N ALA A 155 -65.88 30.19 100.07
CA ALA A 155 -65.58 28.88 99.52
C ALA A 155 -66.26 28.64 98.15
N GLU A 156 -67.49 29.13 97.97
CA GLU A 156 -68.20 29.00 96.70
C GLU A 156 -67.57 29.86 95.59
N GLU A 157 -67.18 31.10 95.90
CA GLU A 157 -66.42 31.95 94.97
C GLU A 157 -65.10 31.29 94.55
N GLN A 158 -64.40 30.65 95.48
CA GLN A 158 -63.19 29.89 95.16
C GLN A 158 -63.48 28.67 94.28
N ARG A 159 -64.59 27.96 94.53
CA ARG A 159 -65.01 26.82 93.70
C ARG A 159 -65.31 27.28 92.27
N GLU A 160 -66.05 28.37 92.10
CA GLU A 160 -66.37 28.95 90.79
C GLU A 160 -65.11 29.41 90.05
N ALA A 161 -64.21 30.15 90.72
CA ALA A 161 -62.95 30.58 90.13
C ALA A 161 -62.05 29.39 89.72
N ASN A 162 -62.02 28.32 90.54
CA ASN A 162 -61.29 27.11 90.20
C ASN A 162 -61.92 26.36 89.02
N GLU A 163 -63.25 26.31 88.94
CA GLU A 163 -63.97 25.69 87.84
C GLU A 163 -63.77 26.46 86.52
N GLU A 164 -63.83 27.79 86.57
CA GLU A 164 -63.54 28.65 85.42
C GLU A 164 -62.09 28.47 84.94
N ARG A 165 -61.12 28.40 85.85
CA ARG A 165 -59.73 28.07 85.52
C ARG A 165 -59.60 26.69 84.88
N ARG A 166 -60.30 25.69 85.41
CA ARG A 166 -60.29 24.32 84.84
C ARG A 166 -60.82 24.34 83.40
N ILE A 167 -61.93 25.02 83.15
CA ILE A 167 -62.55 25.13 81.82
C ILE A 167 -61.64 25.88 80.85
N ASN A 168 -61.05 27.01 81.27
CA ASN A 168 -60.14 27.79 80.43
C ASN A 168 -58.87 27.00 80.08
N ASN A 169 -58.29 26.30 81.05
CA ASN A 169 -57.12 25.44 80.81
C ASN A 169 -57.44 24.30 79.84
N GLU A 170 -58.59 23.65 79.99
CA GLU A 170 -59.04 22.58 79.07
C GLU A 170 -59.27 23.13 77.65
N ALA A 171 -59.95 24.28 77.52
CA ALA A 171 -60.18 24.92 76.23
C ALA A 171 -58.88 25.37 75.54
N GLU A 172 -57.88 25.79 76.33
CA GLU A 172 -56.55 26.13 75.81
C GLU A 172 -55.78 24.88 75.36
N TRP A 173 -55.81 23.80 76.14
CA TRP A 173 -55.23 22.51 75.74
C TRP A 173 -55.87 21.95 74.47
N GLN A 174 -57.18 22.03 74.31
CA GLN A 174 -57.87 21.60 73.08
C GLN A 174 -57.43 22.44 71.88
N ARG A 175 -57.39 23.78 72.00
CA ARG A 175 -56.89 24.65 70.93
C ARG A 175 -55.44 24.36 70.54
N GLN A 176 -54.57 24.12 71.53
CA GLN A 176 -53.17 23.78 71.27
C GLN A 176 -53.03 22.41 70.59
N ALA A 177 -53.84 21.42 70.99
CA ALA A 177 -53.85 20.10 70.38
C ALA A 177 -54.33 20.14 68.93
N GLU A 178 -55.43 20.85 68.64
CA GLU A 178 -55.94 21.05 67.28
C GLU A 178 -54.92 21.76 66.40
N ALA A 179 -54.33 22.87 66.89
CA ALA A 179 -53.29 23.58 66.16
C ALA A 179 -52.06 22.71 65.86
N ALA A 180 -51.67 21.83 66.79
CA ALA A 180 -50.57 20.89 66.59
C ALA A 180 -50.92 19.81 65.54
N ILE A 181 -52.15 19.31 65.53
CA ILE A 181 -52.65 18.34 64.55
C ILE A 181 -52.68 18.98 63.15
N ASP A 182 -53.21 20.19 63.03
CA ASP A 182 -53.26 20.90 61.75
C ASP A 182 -51.86 21.18 61.20
N ALA A 183 -50.93 21.61 62.05
CA ALA A 183 -49.54 21.79 61.65
C ALA A 183 -48.88 20.48 61.20
N ALA A 184 -49.16 19.36 61.88
CA ALA A 184 -48.67 18.05 61.50
C ALA A 184 -49.25 17.59 60.15
N ASN A 185 -50.55 17.79 59.93
CA ASN A 185 -51.22 17.46 58.67
C ASN A 185 -50.69 18.30 57.49
N ALA A 186 -50.52 19.60 57.67
CA ALA A 186 -49.93 20.46 56.64
C ALA A 186 -48.48 20.05 56.30
N THR A 187 -47.71 19.64 57.30
CA THR A 187 -46.35 19.12 57.10
C THR A 187 -46.39 17.80 56.33
N LEU A 188 -47.33 16.90 56.66
CA LEU A 188 -47.50 15.61 55.97
C LEU A 188 -47.92 15.79 54.52
N GLU A 189 -48.85 16.71 54.23
CA GLU A 189 -49.28 17.05 52.88
C GLU A 189 -48.09 17.55 52.05
N THR A 190 -47.34 18.53 52.57
CA THR A 190 -46.13 19.05 51.93
C THR A 190 -45.10 17.94 51.67
N ALA A 191 -44.90 17.03 52.63
CA ALA A 191 -43.99 15.90 52.48
C ALA A 191 -44.45 14.94 51.38
N THR A 192 -45.77 14.68 51.29
CA THR A 192 -46.38 13.83 50.28
C THR A 192 -46.25 14.42 48.88
N GLU A 193 -46.47 15.72 48.73
CA GLU A 193 -46.28 16.44 47.45
C GLU A 193 -44.82 16.42 46.99
N LYS A 194 -43.88 16.64 47.91
CA LYS A 194 -42.44 16.53 47.63
C LYS A 194 -42.06 15.12 47.21
N ALA A 195 -42.57 14.09 47.89
CA ALA A 195 -42.33 12.70 47.53
C ALA A 195 -42.89 12.40 46.12
N ALA A 196 -44.12 12.82 45.81
CA ALA A 196 -44.71 12.66 44.48
C ALA A 196 -43.91 13.37 43.39
N THR A 197 -43.41 14.57 43.68
CA THR A 197 -42.54 15.33 42.76
C THR A 197 -41.21 14.62 42.53
N ALA A 198 -40.59 14.07 43.59
CA ALA A 198 -39.38 13.29 43.49
C ALA A 198 -39.58 12.03 42.64
N THR A 199 -40.70 11.32 42.82
CA THR A 199 -41.07 10.16 41.99
C THR A 199 -41.20 10.54 40.51
N ARG A 200 -41.94 11.60 40.18
CA ARG A 200 -42.07 12.07 38.79
C ARG A 200 -40.73 12.47 38.17
N ALA A 201 -39.84 13.09 38.96
CA ALA A 201 -38.50 13.44 38.51
C ALA A 201 -37.66 12.17 38.23
N ALA A 202 -37.76 11.14 39.07
CA ALA A 202 -37.10 9.85 38.86
C ALA A 202 -37.62 9.11 37.62
N ASP A 203 -38.93 9.11 37.38
CA ASP A 203 -39.54 8.52 36.18
C ASP A 203 -39.10 9.24 34.90
N THR A 204 -39.05 10.58 34.97
CA THR A 204 -38.55 11.42 33.87
C THR A 204 -37.08 11.12 33.58
N ALA A 205 -36.24 11.01 34.62
CA ALA A 205 -34.83 10.65 34.47
C ALA A 205 -34.65 9.25 33.85
N THR A 206 -35.45 8.28 34.27
CA THR A 206 -35.45 6.91 33.73
C THR A 206 -35.85 6.88 32.25
N THR A 207 -36.86 7.65 31.88
CA THR A 207 -37.28 7.80 30.48
C THR A 207 -36.17 8.43 29.64
N LYS A 208 -35.56 9.52 30.13
CA LYS A 208 -34.44 10.19 29.45
C LYS A 208 -33.22 9.28 29.28
N ALA A 209 -32.90 8.47 30.29
CA ALA A 209 -31.84 7.48 30.19
C ALA A 209 -32.13 6.42 29.10
N SER A 210 -33.38 5.97 28.99
CA SER A 210 -33.80 5.00 27.97
C SER A 210 -33.75 5.59 26.55
N GLU A 211 -34.19 6.85 26.38
CA GLU A 211 -34.07 7.61 25.13
C GLU A 211 -32.60 7.79 24.72
N ALA A 212 -31.73 8.13 25.67
CA ALA A 212 -30.29 8.28 25.43
C ALA A 212 -29.64 6.96 25.00
N SER A 213 -29.99 5.84 25.66
CA SER A 213 -29.51 4.50 25.30
C SER A 213 -29.94 4.08 23.89
N SER A 214 -31.20 4.35 23.53
CA SER A 214 -31.73 4.10 22.19
C SER A 214 -31.00 4.93 21.13
N SER A 215 -30.76 6.22 21.43
CA SER A 215 -30.02 7.13 20.56
C SER A 215 -28.57 6.68 20.37
N ALA A 216 -27.90 6.22 21.44
CA ALA A 216 -26.54 5.67 21.36
C ALA A 216 -26.48 4.40 20.49
N THR A 217 -27.49 3.54 20.58
CA THR A 217 -27.61 2.34 19.74
C THR A 217 -27.75 2.70 18.26
N LEU A 218 -28.61 3.67 17.92
CA LEU A 218 -28.78 4.17 16.55
C LEU A 218 -27.50 4.82 16.00
N ALA A 219 -26.78 5.57 16.83
CA ALA A 219 -25.48 6.14 16.47
C ALA A 219 -24.46 5.04 16.15
N GLY A 220 -24.41 3.97 16.96
CA GLY A 220 -23.56 2.80 16.71
C GLY A 220 -23.89 2.10 15.39
N GLN A 221 -25.17 1.89 15.09
CA GLN A 221 -25.62 1.30 13.81
C GLN A 221 -25.25 2.18 12.60
N SER A 222 -25.40 3.49 12.76
CA SER A 222 -25.03 4.46 11.72
C SER A 222 -23.53 4.45 11.45
N ALA A 223 -22.70 4.38 12.50
CA ALA A 223 -21.25 4.27 12.37
C ALA A 223 -20.80 2.95 11.70
N ALA A 224 -21.44 1.83 12.05
CA ALA A 224 -21.18 0.53 11.40
C ALA A 224 -21.53 0.57 9.91
N THR A 225 -22.66 1.18 9.56
CA THR A 225 -23.07 1.37 8.15
C THR A 225 -22.09 2.25 7.39
N ALA A 226 -21.60 3.33 8.01
CA ALA A 226 -20.58 4.20 7.40
C ALA A 226 -19.28 3.44 7.15
N THR A 227 -18.86 2.58 8.08
CA THR A 227 -17.68 1.72 7.94
C THR A 227 -17.81 0.76 6.76
N GLN A 228 -18.93 0.04 6.63
CA GLN A 228 -19.17 -0.86 5.50
C GLN A 228 -19.17 -0.13 4.15
N LYS A 229 -19.75 1.08 4.10
CA LYS A 229 -19.72 1.91 2.87
C LYS A 229 -18.30 2.33 2.51
N ALA A 230 -17.48 2.68 3.51
CA ALA A 230 -16.07 3.02 3.29
C ALA A 230 -15.28 1.81 2.76
N GLU A 231 -15.45 0.63 3.35
CA GLU A 231 -14.83 -0.61 2.87
C GLU A 231 -15.25 -0.94 1.44
N THR A 232 -16.55 -0.82 1.13
CA THR A 232 -17.06 -1.01 -0.23
C THR A 232 -16.43 -0.03 -1.23
N ALA A 233 -16.29 1.25 -0.84
CA ALA A 233 -15.65 2.25 -1.68
C ALA A 233 -14.16 1.94 -1.91
N THR A 234 -13.44 1.46 -0.89
CA THR A 234 -12.05 0.99 -1.02
C THR A 234 -11.94 -0.17 -2.01
N THR A 235 -12.82 -1.18 -1.90
CA THR A 235 -12.85 -2.32 -2.85
C THR A 235 -13.12 -1.84 -4.27
N LYS A 236 -14.10 -0.94 -4.47
CA LYS A 236 -14.42 -0.38 -5.78
C LYS A 236 -13.27 0.43 -6.39
N ALA A 237 -12.52 1.15 -5.56
CA ALA A 237 -11.33 1.88 -6.00
C ALA A 237 -10.21 0.93 -6.45
N ALA A 238 -10.01 -0.19 -5.74
CA ALA A 238 -9.05 -1.23 -6.15
C ALA A 238 -9.46 -1.88 -7.48
N GLU A 239 -10.73 -2.29 -7.62
CA GLU A 239 -11.27 -2.84 -8.88
C GLU A 239 -11.09 -1.88 -10.07
N ALA A 240 -11.30 -0.58 -9.85
CA ALA A 240 -11.09 0.44 -10.87
C ALA A 240 -9.60 0.59 -11.26
N SER A 241 -8.70 0.50 -10.29
CA SER A 241 -7.24 0.51 -10.52
C SER A 241 -6.80 -0.70 -11.34
N ASP A 242 -7.28 -1.90 -11.01
CA ASP A 242 -6.97 -3.13 -11.74
C ASP A 242 -7.50 -3.09 -13.18
N SER A 243 -8.70 -2.54 -13.36
CA SER A 243 -9.30 -2.31 -14.67
C SER A 243 -8.47 -1.34 -15.51
N ALA A 244 -7.99 -0.24 -14.91
CA ALA A 244 -7.12 0.72 -15.58
C ALA A 244 -5.77 0.10 -15.98
N ALA A 245 -5.17 -0.71 -15.11
CA ALA A 245 -3.94 -1.45 -15.42
C ALA A 245 -4.13 -2.41 -16.60
N SER A 246 -5.25 -3.14 -16.62
CA SER A 246 -5.61 -4.06 -17.70
C SER A 246 -5.83 -3.33 -19.03
N ALA A 247 -6.47 -2.16 -18.99
CA ALA A 247 -6.61 -1.29 -20.16
C ALA A 247 -5.24 -0.79 -20.67
N GLY A 248 -4.34 -0.41 -19.77
CA GLY A 248 -2.97 -0.02 -20.11
C GLY A 248 -2.19 -1.13 -20.82
N GLN A 249 -2.28 -2.37 -20.33
CA GLN A 249 -1.66 -3.54 -20.98
C GLN A 249 -2.25 -3.82 -22.36
N SER A 250 -3.57 -3.70 -22.50
CA SER A 250 -4.26 -3.86 -23.78
C SER A 250 -3.82 -2.81 -24.79
N ALA A 251 -3.66 -1.56 -24.36
CA ALA A 251 -3.15 -0.46 -25.19
C ALA A 251 -1.70 -0.71 -25.62
N ALA A 252 -0.82 -1.13 -24.71
CA ALA A 252 0.57 -1.47 -25.04
C ALA A 252 0.66 -2.61 -26.08
N THR A 253 -0.19 -3.63 -25.93
CA THR A 253 -0.30 -4.73 -26.90
C THR A 253 -0.76 -4.23 -28.27
N ALA A 254 -1.73 -3.30 -28.32
CA ALA A 254 -2.19 -2.70 -29.55
C ALA A 254 -1.09 -1.90 -30.25
N THR A 255 -0.31 -1.11 -29.50
CA THR A 255 0.86 -0.38 -30.02
C THR A 255 1.88 -1.33 -30.63
N GLN A 256 2.24 -2.41 -29.93
CA GLN A 256 3.22 -3.38 -30.42
C GLN A 256 2.74 -4.09 -31.71
N LYS A 257 1.44 -4.41 -31.80
CA LYS A 257 0.84 -4.94 -33.03
C LYS A 257 0.90 -3.93 -34.18
N ALA A 258 0.67 -2.65 -33.90
CA ALA A 258 0.78 -1.59 -34.91
C ALA A 258 2.22 -1.44 -35.42
N GLU A 259 3.22 -1.42 -34.53
CA GLU A 259 4.65 -1.39 -34.91
C GLU A 259 5.05 -2.61 -35.75
N THR A 260 4.56 -3.79 -35.38
CA THR A 260 4.77 -5.03 -36.14
C THR A 260 4.14 -4.91 -37.53
N ALA A 261 2.92 -4.38 -37.64
CA ALA A 261 2.25 -4.17 -38.92
C ALA A 261 3.01 -3.17 -39.81
N THR A 262 3.51 -2.07 -39.23
CA THR A 262 4.37 -1.10 -39.93
C THR A 262 5.64 -1.76 -40.47
N THR A 263 6.30 -2.59 -39.66
CA THR A 263 7.49 -3.33 -40.08
C THR A 263 7.18 -4.28 -41.23
N LYS A 264 6.08 -5.04 -41.13
CA LYS A 264 5.64 -5.95 -42.20
C LYS A 264 5.27 -5.23 -43.49
N ALA A 265 4.69 -4.03 -43.39
CA ALA A 265 4.41 -3.20 -44.56
C ALA A 265 5.71 -2.75 -45.26
N ALA A 266 6.73 -2.33 -44.50
CA ALA A 266 8.03 -1.98 -45.05
C ALA A 266 8.71 -3.18 -45.75
N GLU A 267 8.75 -4.35 -45.10
CA GLU A 267 9.27 -5.58 -45.70
C GLU A 267 8.55 -5.94 -47.02
N ALA A 268 7.24 -5.75 -47.07
CA ALA A 268 6.44 -5.97 -48.29
C ALA A 268 6.79 -4.97 -49.40
N SER A 269 7.01 -3.69 -49.06
CA SER A 269 7.48 -2.68 -50.00
C SER A 269 8.86 -3.00 -50.56
N ASP A 270 9.82 -3.42 -49.73
CA ASP A 270 11.17 -3.82 -50.16
C ASP A 270 11.12 -5.05 -51.09
N SER A 271 10.26 -6.01 -50.76
CA SER A 271 10.03 -7.19 -51.59
C SER A 271 9.44 -6.82 -52.95
N ALA A 272 8.48 -5.89 -52.98
CA ALA A 272 7.90 -5.38 -54.22
C ALA A 272 8.94 -4.65 -55.09
N ALA A 273 9.79 -3.81 -54.49
CA ALA A 273 10.88 -3.13 -55.20
C ALA A 273 11.87 -4.14 -55.82
N SER A 274 12.23 -5.18 -55.06
CA SER A 274 13.09 -6.27 -55.53
C SER A 274 12.47 -7.04 -56.70
N ALA A 275 11.16 -7.29 -56.66
CA ALA A 275 10.42 -7.92 -57.75
C ALA A 275 10.39 -7.03 -59.00
N SER A 276 10.15 -5.72 -58.85
CA SER A 276 10.21 -4.76 -59.95
C SER A 276 11.61 -4.73 -60.60
N GLN A 277 12.67 -4.70 -59.81
CA GLN A 277 14.05 -4.73 -60.32
C GLN A 277 14.35 -6.03 -61.09
N SER A 278 13.87 -7.16 -60.58
CA SER A 278 13.98 -8.46 -61.23
C SER A 278 13.24 -8.48 -62.58
N ALA A 279 12.04 -7.89 -62.64
CA ALA A 279 11.28 -7.75 -63.87
C ALA A 279 12.00 -6.88 -64.90
N THR A 280 12.56 -5.73 -64.50
CA THR A 280 13.38 -4.88 -65.39
C THR A 280 14.58 -5.64 -65.94
N THR A 281 15.26 -6.41 -65.09
CA THR A 281 16.40 -7.25 -65.51
C THR A 281 15.96 -8.31 -66.53
N ALA A 282 14.80 -8.94 -66.33
CA ALA A 282 14.25 -9.89 -67.28
C ALA A 282 13.92 -9.23 -68.63
N THR A 283 13.32 -8.04 -68.63
CA THR A 283 13.07 -7.25 -69.85
C THR A 283 14.36 -6.95 -70.61
N GLN A 284 15.40 -6.46 -69.93
CA GLN A 284 16.71 -6.17 -70.55
C GLN A 284 17.34 -7.44 -71.17
N LYS A 285 17.23 -8.59 -70.49
CA LYS A 285 17.69 -9.87 -71.05
C LYS A 285 16.89 -10.27 -72.29
N ALA A 286 15.57 -10.05 -72.30
CA ALA A 286 14.73 -10.32 -73.46
C ALA A 286 15.06 -9.41 -74.65
N GLU A 287 15.31 -8.11 -74.40
CA GLU A 287 15.79 -7.17 -75.41
C GLU A 287 17.14 -7.61 -75.98
N THR A 288 18.08 -7.98 -75.11
CA THR A 288 19.40 -8.51 -75.51
C THR A 288 19.26 -9.77 -76.38
N ALA A 289 18.39 -10.71 -75.98
CA ALA A 289 18.11 -11.92 -76.75
C ALA A 289 17.51 -11.60 -78.12
N THR A 290 16.62 -10.60 -78.20
CA THR A 290 16.03 -10.11 -79.45
C THR A 290 17.10 -9.51 -80.37
N THR A 291 18.01 -8.69 -79.83
CA THR A 291 19.16 -8.18 -80.58
C THR A 291 20.04 -9.31 -81.10
N LYS A 292 20.36 -10.30 -80.26
CA LYS A 292 21.18 -11.46 -80.66
C LYS A 292 20.50 -12.31 -81.74
N ALA A 293 19.18 -12.47 -81.69
CA ALA A 293 18.43 -13.13 -82.75
C ALA A 293 18.55 -12.37 -84.09
N GLY A 294 18.40 -11.04 -84.06
CA GLY A 294 18.60 -10.20 -85.25
C GLY A 294 20.02 -10.27 -85.83
N GLU A 295 21.05 -10.29 -84.97
CA GLU A 295 22.44 -10.50 -85.38
C GLU A 295 22.64 -11.89 -86.03
N ALA A 296 21.99 -12.92 -85.49
CA ALA A 296 22.03 -14.28 -86.04
C ALA A 296 21.33 -14.34 -87.41
N ASP A 297 20.16 -13.73 -87.56
CA ASP A 297 19.43 -13.63 -88.84
C ASP A 297 20.24 -12.88 -89.90
N ALA A 298 20.89 -11.77 -89.52
CA ALA A 298 21.79 -11.04 -90.40
C ALA A 298 22.98 -11.90 -90.83
N SER A 299 23.59 -12.63 -89.89
CA SER A 299 24.68 -13.56 -90.18
C SER A 299 24.25 -14.70 -91.11
N ALA A 300 23.04 -15.26 -90.91
CA ALA A 300 22.46 -16.27 -91.78
C ALA A 300 22.20 -15.72 -93.19
N THR A 301 21.71 -14.49 -93.30
CA THR A 301 21.53 -13.79 -94.60
C THR A 301 22.87 -13.62 -95.31
N SER A 302 23.92 -13.18 -94.62
CA SER A 302 25.27 -13.06 -95.18
C SER A 302 25.85 -14.41 -95.61
N ALA A 303 25.62 -15.48 -94.85
CA ALA A 303 26.01 -16.83 -95.24
C ALA A 303 25.26 -17.30 -96.49
N GLY A 304 23.94 -17.05 -96.58
CA GLY A 304 23.14 -17.34 -97.77
C GLY A 304 23.61 -16.58 -99.01
N GLN A 305 23.95 -15.30 -98.88
CA GLN A 305 24.56 -14.52 -99.96
C GLN A 305 25.90 -15.11 -100.40
N SER A 306 26.74 -15.50 -99.44
CA SER A 306 28.03 -16.15 -99.73
C SER A 306 27.86 -17.47 -100.47
N ALA A 307 26.85 -18.27 -100.11
CA ALA A 307 26.49 -19.50 -100.81
C ALA A 307 26.03 -19.23 -102.25
N THR A 308 25.17 -18.23 -102.47
CA THR A 308 24.75 -17.82 -103.83
C THR A 308 25.94 -17.39 -104.67
N ILE A 309 26.86 -16.60 -104.11
CA ILE A 309 28.11 -16.21 -104.80
C ILE A 309 28.93 -17.45 -105.17
N ALA A 310 29.06 -18.42 -104.27
CA ALA A 310 29.76 -19.67 -104.55
C ALA A 310 29.09 -20.45 -105.70
N THR A 311 27.75 -20.55 -105.70
CA THR A 311 26.98 -21.17 -106.80
C THR A 311 27.23 -20.45 -108.12
N GLN A 312 27.14 -19.12 -108.17
CA GLN A 312 27.43 -18.34 -109.37
C GLN A 312 28.87 -18.56 -109.87
N LYS A 313 29.84 -18.62 -108.96
CA LYS A 313 31.24 -18.93 -109.32
C LYS A 313 31.38 -20.34 -109.89
N ALA A 314 30.65 -21.33 -109.36
CA ALA A 314 30.61 -22.69 -109.88
C ALA A 314 29.94 -22.77 -111.26
N GLU A 315 28.86 -22.02 -111.49
CA GLU A 315 28.23 -21.87 -112.81
C GLU A 315 29.21 -21.26 -113.81
N VAL A 316 29.89 -20.16 -113.45
CA VAL A 316 30.94 -19.56 -114.28
C VAL A 316 32.05 -20.57 -114.59
N ALA A 317 32.49 -21.37 -113.61
CA ALA A 317 33.48 -22.41 -113.83
C ALA A 317 32.96 -23.50 -114.80
N THR A 318 31.67 -23.86 -114.70
CA THR A 318 31.02 -24.81 -115.60
C THR A 318 30.96 -24.27 -117.04
N THR A 319 30.59 -22.99 -117.21
CA THR A 319 30.62 -22.32 -118.51
C THR A 319 32.04 -22.28 -119.08
N LYS A 320 33.04 -21.95 -118.26
CA LYS A 320 34.46 -21.94 -118.67
C LYS A 320 34.95 -23.33 -119.08
N ALA A 321 34.51 -24.39 -118.40
CA ALA A 321 34.80 -25.76 -118.79
C ALA A 321 34.17 -26.14 -120.14
N ALA A 322 32.93 -25.71 -120.39
CA ALA A 322 32.26 -25.89 -121.69
C ALA A 322 32.95 -25.11 -122.82
N GLU A 323 33.38 -23.87 -122.57
CA GLU A 323 34.18 -23.08 -123.52
C GLU A 323 35.52 -23.77 -123.86
N ALA A 324 36.17 -24.38 -122.86
CA ALA A 324 37.38 -25.16 -123.07
C ALA A 324 37.12 -26.42 -123.93
N ALA A 325 36.02 -27.13 -123.70
CA ALA A 325 35.62 -28.29 -124.50
C ALA A 325 35.34 -27.90 -125.97
N ALA A 326 34.59 -26.82 -126.21
CA ALA A 326 34.34 -26.29 -127.56
C ALA A 326 35.60 -25.75 -128.27
N SER A 327 36.64 -25.41 -127.50
CA SER A 327 37.95 -25.03 -128.04
C SER A 327 38.77 -26.26 -128.46
N ALA A 328 38.60 -27.39 -127.76
CA ALA A 328 39.22 -28.67 -128.13
C ALA A 328 38.64 -29.27 -129.42
N GLU A 329 37.31 -29.22 -129.61
CA GLU A 329 36.66 -29.70 -130.85
C GLU A 329 37.12 -28.96 -132.11
N ARG A 330 37.32 -27.63 -132.00
CA ARG A 330 37.81 -26.81 -133.13
C ARG A 330 39.23 -27.14 -133.55
N ALA A 331 40.07 -27.65 -132.65
CA ALA A 331 41.43 -28.08 -132.99
C ALA A 331 41.47 -29.38 -133.81
N GLN A 332 40.42 -30.21 -133.73
CA GLN A 332 40.38 -31.54 -134.33
C GLN A 332 39.95 -31.53 -135.82
N GLN A 333 39.34 -30.45 -136.32
CA GLN A 333 38.93 -30.30 -137.72
C GLN A 333 40.02 -29.78 -138.67
N ALA A 334 41.21 -29.42 -138.17
CA ALA A 334 42.26 -28.77 -138.96
C ALA A 334 43.35 -29.71 -139.54
N ALA A 335 43.31 -31.03 -139.29
CA ALA A 335 44.40 -31.97 -139.63
C ALA A 335 44.00 -33.03 -140.69
N GLY A 336 43.69 -32.60 -141.91
CA GLY A 336 43.25 -33.45 -143.03
C GLY A 336 44.27 -33.71 -144.14
N CYS A 337 45.55 -33.96 -143.84
CA CYS A 337 46.57 -34.38 -144.82
C CYS A 337 47.42 -35.53 -144.26
N ASP A 338 47.61 -36.62 -145.03
CA ASP A 338 48.30 -37.85 -144.58
C ASP A 338 49.82 -37.85 -144.74
N GLY A 339 50.40 -36.74 -145.23
CA GLY A 339 51.84 -36.56 -145.38
C GLY A 339 52.47 -37.19 -146.62
N THR A 340 51.69 -37.71 -147.57
CA THR A 340 52.21 -38.28 -148.84
C THR A 340 51.96 -37.36 -150.05
N ALA A 341 52.84 -37.42 -151.07
CA ALA A 341 52.67 -36.66 -152.32
C ALA A 341 51.48 -37.16 -153.19
N GLN A 342 50.86 -38.28 -152.81
CA GLN A 342 49.65 -38.81 -153.46
C GLN A 342 48.37 -38.09 -153.02
N SER A 343 48.27 -37.67 -151.75
CA SER A 343 47.11 -36.94 -151.22
C SER A 343 47.09 -35.46 -151.63
N ILE A 344 48.16 -35.00 -152.29
CA ILE A 344 48.29 -33.67 -152.88
C ILE A 344 47.88 -33.73 -154.36
N SER A 345 46.69 -33.19 -154.64
CA SER A 345 46.19 -33.01 -156.01
C SER A 345 47.07 -32.02 -156.79
N ALA A 346 47.46 -32.38 -158.02
CA ALA A 346 48.33 -31.58 -158.90
C ALA A 346 47.78 -31.54 -160.34
N ILE A 347 48.18 -30.57 -161.14
CA ILE A 347 47.70 -30.41 -162.53
C ILE A 347 48.88 -30.53 -163.50
N ASP A 348 48.74 -31.37 -164.52
CA ASP A 348 49.74 -31.66 -165.55
C ASP A 348 49.81 -30.54 -166.60
N THR A 349 50.51 -29.46 -166.27
CA THR A 349 50.58 -28.28 -167.13
C THR A 349 51.41 -28.46 -168.40
N GLN A 350 52.17 -29.55 -168.53
CA GLN A 350 53.12 -29.78 -169.62
C GLN A 350 52.73 -30.97 -170.51
N GLY A 351 51.61 -31.64 -170.21
CA GLY A 351 51.12 -32.77 -170.98
C GLY A 351 52.05 -33.98 -170.88
N LEU A 352 52.60 -34.20 -169.69
CA LEU A 352 53.60 -35.23 -169.43
C LEU A 352 52.95 -36.61 -169.38
N LEU A 353 51.86 -36.74 -168.62
CA LEU A 353 51.10 -37.96 -168.34
C LEU A 353 49.71 -37.95 -168.95
N THR A 354 49.08 -36.77 -168.98
CA THR A 354 47.72 -36.56 -169.50
C THR A 354 47.73 -35.43 -170.52
N GLU A 355 46.57 -35.09 -171.10
CA GLU A 355 46.48 -33.88 -171.93
C GLU A 355 46.86 -32.65 -171.10
N ILE A 356 47.44 -31.63 -171.74
CA ILE A 356 47.87 -30.39 -171.07
C ILE A 356 46.69 -29.82 -170.27
N GLY A 357 46.87 -29.71 -168.95
CA GLY A 357 45.85 -29.24 -168.00
C GLY A 357 45.04 -30.34 -167.32
N GLY A 358 45.33 -31.62 -167.54
CA GLY A 358 44.68 -32.75 -166.86
C GLY A 358 45.08 -32.86 -165.38
N ASN A 359 44.13 -33.31 -164.53
CA ASN A 359 44.40 -33.55 -163.11
C ASN A 359 45.21 -34.83 -162.90
N SER A 360 46.16 -34.76 -161.99
CA SER A 360 46.99 -35.88 -161.50
C SER A 360 47.30 -35.66 -160.01
N ASN A 361 48.25 -36.42 -159.47
CA ASN A 361 48.83 -36.16 -158.14
C ASN A 361 50.31 -35.85 -158.30
N ALA A 362 50.89 -35.19 -157.30
CA ALA A 362 52.28 -34.72 -157.37
C ALA A 362 53.28 -35.88 -157.58
N GLN A 363 52.99 -37.08 -157.05
CA GLN A 363 53.84 -38.25 -157.23
C GLN A 363 53.88 -38.72 -158.69
N ALA A 364 52.73 -38.85 -159.35
CA ALA A 364 52.66 -39.33 -160.73
C ALA A 364 53.44 -38.44 -161.71
N LEU A 365 53.31 -37.12 -161.60
CA LEU A 365 53.99 -36.17 -162.49
C LEU A 365 55.52 -36.19 -162.37
N LEU A 366 56.05 -36.49 -161.18
CA LEU A 366 57.49 -36.61 -160.94
C LEU A 366 58.09 -37.86 -161.59
N ASP A 367 57.36 -38.98 -161.58
CA ASP A 367 57.83 -40.25 -162.14
C ASP A 367 57.96 -40.19 -163.68
N GLU A 368 57.00 -39.56 -164.37
CA GLU A 368 57.05 -39.37 -165.83
C GLU A 368 58.12 -38.36 -166.27
N LEU A 369 58.37 -37.32 -165.47
CA LEU A 369 59.45 -36.37 -165.74
C LEU A 369 60.81 -37.07 -165.70
N ALA A 370 61.03 -38.00 -164.76
CA ALA A 370 62.26 -38.77 -164.64
C ALA A 370 62.51 -39.67 -165.87
N LEU A 371 61.45 -40.29 -166.41
CA LEU A 371 61.54 -41.16 -167.58
C LEU A 371 61.92 -40.41 -168.87
N ARG A 372 61.33 -39.22 -169.10
CA ARG A 372 61.62 -38.40 -170.29
C ARG A 372 63.04 -37.82 -170.29
N VAL A 373 63.56 -37.43 -169.12
CA VAL A 373 64.94 -36.95 -168.97
C VAL A 373 65.96 -38.05 -169.33
N ALA A 374 65.75 -39.28 -168.86
CA ALA A 374 66.62 -40.40 -169.18
C ALA A 374 66.67 -40.70 -170.70
N THR A 375 65.52 -40.59 -171.38
CA THR A 375 65.40 -40.96 -172.80
C THR A 375 66.01 -39.92 -173.75
N GLN A 376 65.91 -38.62 -173.43
CA GLN A 376 66.48 -37.55 -174.25
C GLN A 376 68.01 -37.42 -174.11
N LEU A 377 68.61 -37.85 -172.99
CA LEU A 377 70.07 -37.86 -172.82
C LEU A 377 70.77 -38.96 -173.63
N VAL A 378 70.16 -40.15 -173.75
CA VAL A 378 70.81 -41.33 -174.38
C VAL A 378 70.78 -41.28 -175.91
N SER A 379 69.88 -40.50 -176.51
CA SER A 379 69.61 -40.51 -177.96
C SER A 379 70.22 -39.31 -178.73
N ASN A 380 70.93 -38.41 -178.04
CA ASN A 380 71.36 -37.15 -178.62
C ASN A 380 72.68 -37.30 -179.41
N THR A 381 72.56 -37.39 -180.74
CA THR A 381 73.69 -37.53 -181.67
C THR A 381 74.67 -36.35 -181.66
N ALA A 382 74.25 -35.15 -181.24
CA ALA A 382 75.17 -34.01 -181.07
C ALA A 382 76.06 -34.16 -179.81
N PHE A 383 75.57 -34.85 -178.78
CA PHE A 383 76.32 -35.16 -177.56
C PHE A 383 77.37 -36.26 -177.78
N THR A 384 77.06 -37.27 -178.60
CA THR A 384 77.98 -38.37 -178.95
C THR A 384 79.22 -37.90 -179.75
N ALA A 385 79.08 -36.91 -180.63
CA ALA A 385 80.18 -36.37 -181.43
C ALA A 385 81.20 -35.57 -180.59
N GLU A 386 80.74 -34.93 -179.52
CA GLU A 386 81.60 -34.11 -178.66
C GLU A 386 82.30 -34.93 -177.55
N LEU A 387 81.75 -36.09 -177.19
CA LEU A 387 82.43 -37.10 -176.36
C LEU A 387 83.67 -37.71 -177.06
N LEU A 388 83.59 -37.94 -178.37
CA LEU A 388 84.71 -38.50 -179.16
C LEU A 388 85.89 -37.53 -179.30
N LYS A 389 85.65 -36.21 -179.31
CA LYS A 389 86.71 -35.19 -179.25
C LYS A 389 87.34 -35.04 -177.87
N TYR A 390 86.64 -35.41 -176.79
CA TYR A 390 87.11 -35.23 -175.42
C TYR A 390 88.01 -36.39 -174.93
N VAL A 391 87.80 -37.64 -175.38
CA VAL A 391 88.69 -38.77 -174.98
C VAL A 391 89.91 -38.91 -175.89
N ALA A 392 89.84 -38.50 -177.16
CA ALA A 392 91.04 -38.33 -178.01
C ALA A 392 92.03 -37.27 -177.49
N LYS A 393 91.64 -36.50 -176.45
CA LYS A 393 92.49 -35.52 -175.74
C LYS A 393 92.93 -35.98 -174.33
N SER A 394 92.63 -37.22 -173.91
CA SER A 394 92.92 -37.73 -172.56
C SER A 394 93.75 -39.02 -172.56
N GLN A 395 94.84 -39.05 -173.32
CA GLN A 395 95.98 -39.97 -173.08
C GLN A 395 97.14 -39.18 -172.43
N ILE A 396 97.90 -39.84 -171.52
CA ILE A 396 99.04 -39.37 -170.66
C ILE A 396 98.56 -39.00 -169.22
N VAL A 397 98.60 -39.82 -168.15
CA VAL A 397 99.70 -40.47 -167.34
C VAL A 397 99.06 -41.57 -166.45
N ASN A 398 99.39 -42.87 -166.52
CA ASN A 398 100.45 -43.68 -165.87
C ASN A 398 100.49 -43.74 -164.30
N ASN A 399 100.14 -44.90 -163.71
CA ASN A 399 100.71 -45.43 -162.43
C ASN A 399 100.65 -46.98 -162.31
N LEU A 400 101.17 -47.70 -163.31
CA LEU A 400 101.96 -48.92 -163.06
C LEU A 400 101.31 -50.23 -162.49
N LEU A 401 100.05 -50.60 -162.77
CA LEU A 401 99.52 -51.95 -162.39
C LEU A 401 98.85 -52.75 -163.53
N ALA A 402 99.21 -52.52 -164.80
CA ALA A 402 98.72 -53.34 -165.91
C ALA A 402 99.65 -54.55 -166.19
N THR A 403 99.10 -55.75 -166.38
CA THR A 403 99.86 -57.00 -166.64
C THR A 403 99.32 -57.86 -167.80
N GLU A 404 99.13 -57.30 -169.01
CA GLU A 404 99.00 -58.06 -170.29
C GLU A 404 99.85 -57.43 -171.43
N THR A 405 100.25 -58.24 -172.43
CA THR A 405 101.49 -58.14 -173.24
C THR A 405 101.29 -57.86 -174.76
N GLY A 406 102.11 -56.97 -175.38
CA GLY A 406 102.41 -56.92 -176.83
C GLY A 406 101.69 -55.94 -177.79
N ASN A 407 100.97 -54.85 -177.46
CA ASN A 407 101.04 -53.91 -176.33
C ASN A 407 102.47 -53.44 -176.00
N VAL A 408 103.04 -52.78 -177.00
CA VAL A 408 104.46 -52.43 -177.22
C VAL A 408 105.22 -51.89 -176.00
N LEU A 409 106.24 -52.65 -175.62
CA LEU A 409 107.41 -52.30 -174.80
C LEU A 409 107.17 -51.95 -173.33
N ASP A 410 107.95 -52.48 -172.40
CA ASP A 410 108.79 -53.68 -172.39
C ASP A 410 109.03 -53.95 -170.91
N ALA A 411 109.16 -55.24 -170.63
CA ALA A 411 109.78 -55.75 -169.46
C ALA A 411 111.20 -55.16 -169.25
N VAL A 412 111.85 -55.73 -168.25
CA VAL A 412 113.30 -55.79 -168.16
C VAL A 412 113.99 -54.60 -167.48
N GLN A 413 113.44 -53.38 -167.42
CA GLN A 413 114.15 -52.22 -166.79
C GLN A 413 113.54 -51.55 -165.54
N GLY A 414 112.27 -51.73 -165.18
CA GLY A 414 111.76 -51.43 -163.82
C GLY A 414 111.86 -52.61 -162.85
N LYS A 415 112.18 -53.79 -163.41
CA LYS A 415 112.71 -54.97 -162.76
C LYS A 415 113.91 -54.68 -161.84
N ALA A 416 114.57 -53.51 -161.95
CA ALA A 416 115.55 -53.00 -161.00
C ALA A 416 114.95 -52.41 -159.69
N LEU A 417 113.65 -52.08 -159.64
CA LEU A 417 112.92 -51.84 -158.38
C LEU A 417 112.39 -53.15 -157.77
N VAL A 418 112.10 -54.15 -158.62
CA VAL A 418 111.92 -55.54 -158.18
C VAL A 418 113.22 -56.09 -157.59
N ASP A 419 114.40 -55.66 -158.05
CA ASP A 419 115.69 -56.07 -157.46
C ASP A 419 116.06 -55.31 -156.17
N MET A 420 115.37 -54.21 -155.80
CA MET A 420 115.65 -53.43 -154.59
C MET A 420 114.59 -53.58 -153.48
N ILE A 421 113.48 -54.28 -153.77
CA ILE A 421 112.47 -54.68 -152.78
C ILE A 421 112.26 -56.21 -152.78
N GLY A 422 112.58 -56.89 -153.89
CA GLY A 422 112.65 -58.34 -154.04
C GLY A 422 114.07 -58.88 -153.82
N ASN A 423 114.52 -58.85 -152.57
CA ASN A 423 115.76 -59.53 -152.21
C ASN A 423 115.55 -60.49 -151.04
N THR A 424 115.25 -61.73 -151.38
CA THR A 424 115.49 -62.91 -150.54
C THR A 424 116.95 -63.36 -150.63
N ALA A 425 117.95 -62.55 -150.97
CA ALA A 425 119.35 -63.00 -150.93
C ALA A 425 120.02 -62.82 -149.54
N ASP A 426 119.37 -63.14 -148.42
CA ASP A 426 119.57 -64.45 -147.76
C ASP A 426 118.83 -65.65 -148.39
N LEU A 427 119.23 -65.99 -149.60
CA LEU A 427 118.98 -67.29 -150.23
C LEU A 427 120.09 -68.33 -149.96
N PRO A 428 121.20 -68.08 -149.22
CA PRO A 428 122.17 -69.11 -148.90
C PRO A 428 121.82 -69.82 -147.57
N GLY A 429 121.60 -71.13 -147.65
CA GLY A 429 121.58 -72.02 -146.48
C GLY A 429 120.27 -72.08 -145.68
N GLY A 430 119.14 -71.72 -146.28
CA GLY A 430 117.85 -71.83 -145.59
C GLY A 430 116.60 -71.48 -146.41
N ALA A 431 116.74 -71.03 -147.66
CA ALA A 431 115.61 -70.99 -148.59
C ALA A 431 115.00 -72.38 -148.86
N ALA A 432 115.68 -73.44 -148.43
CA ALA A 432 115.11 -74.77 -148.30
C ALA A 432 114.45 -75.01 -146.93
N ASP A 433 114.84 -74.35 -145.84
CA ASP A 433 114.48 -74.74 -144.47
C ASP A 433 113.28 -74.00 -143.89
N ILE A 434 113.04 -72.71 -144.21
CA ILE A 434 111.80 -72.02 -143.82
C ILE A 434 110.63 -72.49 -144.71
N VAL A 435 110.92 -72.78 -145.97
CA VAL A 435 109.98 -73.36 -146.92
C VAL A 435 109.79 -74.87 -146.66
N SER A 436 110.78 -75.58 -146.10
CA SER A 436 110.57 -76.93 -145.53
C SER A 436 109.92 -76.90 -144.15
N ALA A 437 110.01 -75.81 -143.38
CA ALA A 437 109.20 -75.62 -142.17
C ALA A 437 107.72 -75.46 -142.54
N ILE A 438 107.41 -74.75 -143.64
CA ILE A 438 106.07 -74.72 -144.26
C ILE A 438 105.59 -76.13 -144.68
N VAL A 439 106.50 -77.06 -144.96
CA VAL A 439 106.15 -78.43 -145.38
C VAL A 439 106.14 -79.42 -144.20
N THR A 440 106.94 -79.19 -143.15
CA THR A 440 107.08 -80.10 -141.99
C THR A 440 106.14 -79.75 -140.84
N GLN A 441 105.84 -78.46 -140.64
CA GLN A 441 104.79 -77.99 -139.72
C GLN A 441 103.39 -78.51 -140.13
N ASN A 442 103.22 -78.86 -141.41
CA ASN A 442 101.96 -79.33 -141.98
C ASN A 442 101.77 -80.87 -141.98
N SER A 443 102.74 -81.70 -141.53
CA SER A 443 102.61 -83.18 -141.64
C SER A 443 103.14 -84.05 -140.49
N ASN A 444 103.97 -83.55 -139.57
CA ASN A 444 104.41 -84.28 -138.35
C ASN A 444 104.24 -83.41 -137.09
N PHE A 445 103.44 -82.36 -137.22
CA PHE A 445 103.38 -81.22 -136.33
C PHE A 445 101.91 -80.79 -136.14
N ASP A 446 100.95 -81.70 -135.92
CA ASP A 446 101.07 -83.07 -135.35
C ASP A 446 102.09 -83.22 -134.19
N LYS A 447 102.32 -82.10 -133.52
CA LYS A 447 102.37 -81.94 -132.07
C LYS A 447 101.51 -80.74 -131.61
N TYR A 448 100.78 -80.13 -132.54
CA TYR A 448 99.77 -79.11 -132.34
C TYR A 448 98.53 -79.57 -133.14
N TYR A 449 97.46 -80.09 -132.52
CA TYR A 449 97.03 -79.93 -131.12
C TYR A 449 96.88 -78.46 -130.69
N SER A 450 96.01 -78.19 -129.71
CA SER A 450 96.20 -77.24 -128.59
C SER A 450 96.62 -75.78 -128.90
N LEU A 451 96.06 -74.73 -128.32
CA LEU A 451 95.49 -74.63 -127.00
C LEU A 451 93.98 -74.36 -127.17
N SER A 452 93.07 -75.28 -126.82
CA SER A 452 92.85 -75.84 -125.47
C SER A 452 93.16 -74.76 -124.44
N ASP A 453 92.23 -73.90 -124.10
CA ASP A 453 90.98 -74.21 -123.39
C ASP A 453 90.04 -73.00 -123.54
N ALA A 454 88.72 -73.07 -123.51
CA ALA A 454 87.76 -74.07 -123.08
C ALA A 454 86.42 -73.44 -123.54
N ILE A 455 85.51 -74.07 -124.27
CA ILE A 455 84.81 -75.33 -123.99
C ILE A 455 84.41 -75.50 -122.52
N GLN A 456 83.10 -75.33 -122.37
CA GLN A 456 82.20 -76.12 -121.53
C GLN A 456 82.15 -75.82 -120.04
N ILE A 457 80.92 -75.50 -119.68
CA ILE A 457 80.28 -75.67 -118.38
C ILE A 457 80.77 -76.98 -117.73
N PRO A 458 81.50 -76.92 -116.61
CA PRO A 458 81.69 -78.07 -115.75
C PRO A 458 80.59 -78.08 -114.70
N SER A 459 79.74 -79.09 -114.82
CA SER A 459 79.45 -80.07 -113.76
C SER A 459 79.65 -79.55 -112.32
N GLY A 460 78.64 -78.87 -111.77
CA GLY A 460 78.57 -78.57 -110.33
C GLY A 460 78.00 -77.22 -109.90
N ALA A 461 77.73 -76.26 -110.80
CA ALA A 461 77.12 -74.98 -110.40
C ALA A 461 75.64 -74.92 -110.85
N ASP A 462 74.78 -74.74 -109.85
CA ASP A 462 73.37 -75.09 -109.77
C ASP A 462 72.45 -74.36 -110.79
N LEU A 463 71.63 -75.15 -111.49
CA LEU A 463 70.57 -74.73 -112.42
C LEU A 463 69.16 -74.95 -111.84
N ASN A 464 69.02 -75.20 -110.53
CA ASN A 464 67.71 -75.44 -109.94
C ASN A 464 67.04 -74.15 -109.44
N ASN A 465 66.41 -73.41 -110.35
CA ASN A 465 65.00 -73.01 -110.19
C ASN A 465 64.48 -72.18 -111.37
N TYR A 466 63.26 -72.51 -111.80
CA TYR A 466 62.38 -71.85 -112.78
C TYR A 466 62.34 -72.44 -114.20
N THR A 467 61.74 -73.65 -114.24
CA THR A 467 60.76 -74.08 -115.26
C THR A 467 59.61 -73.11 -115.46
#